data_AF-A0A1Q4XRI8-F1
#
_entry.id   AF-A0A1Q4XRI8-F1
#
_cell.length_a   1.000
_cell.length_b   1.000
_cell.length_c   1.000
_cell.angle_alpha   90.00
_cell.angle_beta   90.00
_cell.angle_gamma   90.00
#
_symmetry.space_group_name_H-M   'P 1'
#
loop_
_entity.id
_entity.type
_entity.pdbx_description
1 polymer ?
#
loop_
_entity_poly.entity_id
_entity_poly.type
_entity_poly.pdbx_seq_one_letter_code
_entity_poly.pdbx_strand_id
1 'polypeptide(L)'
;MSSQAARSSEHDRPVGQVADVDGLESAPEWVGDGRAAALFGSPELIRAALLPEHAGEFDAAFDAALSAARRTLRLDQLRSTLQVWRRVALLTREDPEAVRRLVDITVAVRGAGASRPGSVSWDELRRSWVCSRQ
;
A
#
# COMPACT_ATOMS: atom_id res chain seq x y z
N MET A 1 14.96 43.04 -36.73
CA MET A 1 13.97 42.63 -35.71
C MET A 1 13.45 41.25 -36.08
N SER A 2 13.71 40.29 -35.20
CA SER A 2 13.13 38.92 -35.05
C SER A 2 13.27 37.97 -36.25
N SER A 3 14.31 37.12 -36.28
CA SER A 3 14.47 35.83 -35.55
C SER A 3 13.55 34.71 -36.06
N GLN A 4 14.11 33.83 -36.89
CA GLN A 4 13.74 32.41 -36.88
C GLN A 4 15.04 31.60 -36.90
N ALA A 5 15.48 31.24 -35.70
CA ALA A 5 16.66 30.41 -35.49
C ALA A 5 16.32 28.95 -35.74
N ALA A 6 17.13 28.35 -36.61
CA ALA A 6 17.57 26.96 -36.63
C ALA A 6 16.66 25.91 -35.97
N ARG A 7 15.91 25.19 -36.81
CA ARG A 7 15.74 23.76 -36.59
C ARG A 7 17.05 23.09 -36.99
N SER A 8 17.77 22.51 -36.03
CA SER A 8 18.77 21.47 -36.29
C SER A 8 18.95 20.67 -35.01
N SER A 9 18.71 19.38 -35.16
CA SER A 9 18.95 18.30 -34.21
C SER A 9 20.44 18.19 -33.85
N GLU A 10 20.74 17.88 -32.59
CA GLU A 10 21.78 16.90 -32.21
C GLU A 10 21.57 16.55 -30.73
N HIS A 11 21.16 15.32 -30.41
CA HIS A 11 21.98 14.32 -29.70
C HIS A 11 22.89 14.90 -28.60
N ASP A 12 22.56 14.61 -27.35
CA ASP A 12 23.39 13.80 -26.43
C ASP A 12 22.96 14.04 -24.97
N ARG A 13 22.33 13.03 -24.35
CA ARG A 13 22.81 12.45 -23.10
C ARG A 13 21.93 11.28 -22.63
N PRO A 14 22.53 10.10 -22.40
CA PRO A 14 21.83 8.97 -21.81
C PRO A 14 21.77 9.17 -20.28
N VAL A 15 20.56 9.25 -19.72
CA VAL A 15 20.39 9.02 -18.29
C VAL A 15 20.47 7.51 -18.09
N GLY A 16 21.52 7.10 -17.39
CA GLY A 16 21.94 5.73 -17.20
C GLY A 16 20.80 4.79 -16.81
N GLN A 17 20.57 3.83 -17.69
CA GLN A 17 19.95 2.57 -17.35
C GLN A 17 20.87 1.85 -16.36
N VAL A 18 20.55 1.96 -15.08
CA VAL A 18 21.02 1.00 -14.07
C VAL A 18 20.31 -0.31 -14.38
N ALA A 19 21.03 -1.18 -15.08
CA ALA A 19 20.67 -2.57 -15.27
C ALA A 19 20.78 -3.31 -13.93
N ASP A 20 19.76 -4.13 -13.67
CA ASP A 20 19.73 -5.32 -12.83
C ASP A 20 20.33 -5.26 -11.41
N VAL A 21 19.42 -5.21 -10.43
CA VAL A 21 19.57 -5.95 -9.17
C VAL A 21 18.20 -6.53 -8.78
N ASP A 22 18.06 -7.83 -9.00
CA ASP A 22 17.02 -8.74 -8.53
C ASP A 22 15.56 -8.50 -8.97
N GLY A 23 15.06 -9.43 -9.77
CA GLY A 23 13.65 -9.60 -10.15
C GLY A 23 12.74 -10.08 -9.00
N LEU A 24 12.71 -9.34 -7.90
CA LEU A 24 11.44 -9.12 -7.21
C LEU A 24 10.93 -7.78 -7.72
N GLU A 25 9.84 -7.77 -8.48
CA GLU A 25 9.08 -6.54 -8.68
C GLU A 25 8.88 -5.91 -7.31
N SER A 26 9.60 -4.81 -7.03
CA SER A 26 9.35 -4.02 -5.84
C SER A 26 7.88 -3.67 -5.92
N ALA A 27 7.08 -4.23 -5.00
CA ALA A 27 5.65 -4.00 -4.97
C ALA A 27 5.42 -2.50 -5.17
N PRO A 28 4.54 -2.11 -6.12
CA PRO A 28 4.44 -0.72 -6.56
C PRO A 28 4.40 0.17 -5.32
N GLU A 29 5.43 1.01 -5.17
CA GLU A 29 5.55 1.91 -4.04
C GLU A 29 4.25 2.71 -3.99
N TRP A 30 3.53 2.60 -2.87
CA TRP A 30 2.22 3.22 -2.79
C TRP A 30 2.43 4.73 -2.87
N VAL A 31 1.74 5.39 -3.80
CA VAL A 31 2.00 6.78 -4.21
C VAL A 31 2.06 7.77 -3.03
N GLY A 32 1.36 7.49 -1.93
CA GLY A 32 1.38 8.36 -0.75
C GLY A 32 2.37 7.96 0.35
N ASP A 33 3.31 7.03 0.13
CA ASP A 33 4.22 6.55 1.19
C ASP A 33 5.07 7.67 1.79
N GLY A 34 5.61 8.56 0.95
CA GLY A 34 6.34 9.74 1.41
C GLY A 34 5.45 10.68 2.24
N ARG A 35 4.18 10.86 1.83
CA ARG A 35 3.21 11.67 2.58
C ARG A 35 2.83 11.02 3.91
N ALA A 36 2.63 9.71 3.92
CA ALA A 36 2.30 8.95 5.11
C ALA A 36 3.48 8.96 6.10
N ALA A 37 4.72 8.84 5.63
CA ALA A 37 5.92 8.99 6.46
C ALA A 37 6.06 10.41 7.04
N ALA A 38 5.77 11.45 6.26
CA ALA A 38 5.84 12.83 6.73
C ALA A 38 4.78 13.16 7.80
N LEU A 39 3.56 12.63 7.65
CA LEU A 39 2.46 12.88 8.58
C LEU A 39 2.52 11.99 9.83
N PHE A 40 3.08 10.78 9.70
CA PHE A 40 3.10 9.76 10.74
C PHE A 40 4.53 9.29 11.01
N GLY A 41 5.37 10.26 11.38
CA GLY A 41 6.78 10.05 11.65
C GLY A 41 7.05 9.20 12.89
N SER A 42 6.11 9.17 13.84
CA SER A 42 6.24 8.41 15.10
C SER A 42 5.13 7.36 15.26
N PRO A 43 5.38 6.26 16.00
CA PRO A 43 4.37 5.24 16.31
C PRO A 43 3.13 5.79 17.00
N GLU A 44 3.29 6.82 17.84
CA GLU A 44 2.20 7.46 18.57
C GLU A 44 1.27 8.22 17.63
N LEU A 45 1.83 8.89 16.61
CA LEU A 45 1.06 9.58 15.58
C LEU A 45 0.29 8.59 14.70
N ILE A 46 0.88 7.43 14.40
CA ILE A 46 0.18 6.35 13.70
C ILE A 46 -1.01 5.89 14.55
N ARG A 47 -0.77 5.53 15.82
CA ARG A 47 -1.79 5.05 16.75
C ARG A 47 -2.95 6.04 16.92
N ALA A 48 -2.66 7.33 17.03
CA ALA A 48 -3.67 8.38 17.22
C ALA A 48 -4.59 8.57 16.00
N ALA A 49 -4.14 8.19 14.80
CA ALA A 49 -4.91 8.30 13.57
C ALA A 49 -5.67 7.02 13.21
N LEU A 50 -5.41 5.91 13.91
CA LEU A 50 -6.13 4.66 13.72
C LEU A 50 -7.44 4.66 14.50
N LEU A 51 -8.42 3.92 13.98
CA LEU A 51 -9.62 3.57 14.73
C LEU A 51 -9.26 2.64 15.91
N PRO A 52 -10.04 2.64 17.00
CA PRO A 52 -9.78 1.81 18.17
C PRO A 52 -9.63 0.32 17.85
N GLU A 53 -10.37 -0.17 16.84
CA GLU A 53 -10.34 -1.56 16.39
C GLU A 53 -8.99 -1.92 15.77
N HIS A 54 -8.36 -0.98 15.06
CA HIS A 54 -7.05 -1.15 14.42
C HIS A 54 -5.88 -0.83 15.34
N ALA A 55 -6.10 -0.05 16.42
CA ALA A 55 -5.05 0.30 17.37
C ALA A 55 -4.46 -0.94 18.07
N GLY A 56 -5.30 -1.92 18.43
CA GLY A 56 -4.83 -3.17 19.04
C GLY A 56 -4.02 -4.05 18.09
N GLU A 57 -4.43 -4.12 16.82
CA GLU A 57 -3.69 -4.84 15.78
C GLU A 57 -2.34 -4.19 15.49
N PHE A 58 -2.29 -2.85 15.50
CA PHE A 58 -1.05 -2.08 15.36
C PHE A 58 -0.07 -2.39 16.49
N ASP A 59 -0.53 -2.32 17.74
CA ASP A 59 0.33 -2.57 18.91
C ASP A 59 0.94 -3.97 18.87
N ALA A 60 0.12 -5.00 18.60
CA ALA A 60 0.58 -6.38 18.52
C ALA A 60 1.61 -6.57 17.38
N ALA A 61 1.37 -5.97 16.22
CA ALA A 61 2.29 -6.04 15.09
C ALA A 61 3.60 -5.30 15.37
N PHE A 62 3.53 -4.13 16.01
CA PHE A 62 4.69 -3.32 16.38
C PHE A 62 5.57 -4.06 17.41
N ASP A 63 4.97 -4.63 18.46
CA ASP A 63 5.69 -5.39 19.49
C ASP A 63 6.32 -6.67 18.93
N ALA A 64 5.60 -7.39 18.05
CA ALA A 64 6.14 -8.56 17.37
C ALA A 64 7.35 -8.19 16.49
N ALA A 65 7.24 -7.12 15.72
CA ALA A 65 8.33 -6.64 14.86
C ALA A 65 9.53 -6.14 15.69
N LEU A 66 9.30 -5.45 16.80
CA LEU A 66 10.36 -5.01 17.72
C LEU A 66 11.05 -6.20 18.38
N SER A 67 10.28 -7.20 18.81
CA SER A 67 10.81 -8.45 19.37
C SER A 67 11.66 -9.23 18.36
N ALA A 68 11.21 -9.30 17.11
CA ALA A 68 11.98 -9.91 16.03
C ALA A 68 13.28 -9.13 15.77
N ALA A 69 13.19 -7.81 15.66
CA ALA A 69 14.36 -6.95 15.44
C ALA A 69 15.41 -7.06 16.55
N ARG A 70 14.99 -7.19 17.82
CA ARG A 70 15.92 -7.40 18.94
C ARG A 70 16.67 -8.73 18.86
N ARG A 71 16.04 -9.77 18.31
CA ARG A 71 16.66 -11.10 18.16
C ARG A 71 17.59 -11.17 16.95
N THR A 72 17.22 -10.52 15.85
CA THR A 72 17.94 -10.59 14.57
C THR A 72 18.88 -9.42 14.34
N LEU A 73 18.77 -8.36 15.16
CA LEU A 73 19.42 -7.06 14.97
C LEU A 73 19.11 -6.41 13.63
N ARG A 74 17.98 -6.78 13.01
CA ARG A 74 17.54 -6.21 11.73
C ARG A 74 16.23 -5.43 11.88
N LEU A 75 16.19 -4.25 11.27
CA LEU A 75 15.07 -3.31 11.35
C LEU A 75 14.18 -3.29 10.10
N ASP A 76 14.46 -4.14 9.11
CA ASP A 76 13.67 -4.25 7.88
C ASP A 76 12.21 -4.63 8.16
N GLN A 77 11.98 -5.64 9.01
CA GLN A 77 10.64 -6.04 9.39
C GLN A 77 9.89 -4.90 10.08
N LEU A 78 10.53 -4.21 11.02
CA LEU A 78 9.93 -3.07 11.72
C LEU A 78 9.59 -1.91 10.77
N ARG A 79 10.50 -1.58 9.83
CA ARG A 79 10.25 -0.54 8.83
C ARG A 79 9.08 -0.89 7.92
N SER A 80 9.00 -2.14 7.48
CA SER A 80 7.88 -2.65 6.66
C SER A 80 6.56 -2.57 7.41
N THR A 81 6.52 -3.03 8.67
CA THR A 81 5.34 -2.91 9.54
C THR A 81 4.89 -1.46 9.67
N LEU A 82 5.81 -0.54 9.98
CA LEU A 82 5.47 0.89 10.09
C LEU A 82 4.97 1.46 8.76
N GLN A 83 5.56 1.10 7.63
CA GLN A 83 5.11 1.59 6.32
C GLN A 83 3.66 1.18 6.02
N VAL A 84 3.30 -0.08 6.29
CA VAL A 84 1.92 -0.55 6.13
C VAL A 84 0.96 0.25 7.01
N TRP A 85 1.27 0.42 8.29
CA TRP A 85 0.39 1.10 9.23
C TRP A 85 0.28 2.61 8.98
N ARG A 86 1.32 3.25 8.44
CA ARG A 86 1.25 4.64 7.97
C ARG A 86 0.27 4.81 6.82
N ARG A 87 0.22 3.86 5.88
CA ARG A 87 -0.79 3.87 4.80
C ARG A 87 -2.20 3.75 5.37
N VAL A 88 -2.42 2.84 6.32
CA VAL A 88 -3.72 2.67 7.01
C VAL A 88 -4.13 3.93 7.75
N ALA A 89 -3.20 4.57 8.46
CA ALA A 89 -3.44 5.83 9.15
C ALA A 89 -3.80 6.97 8.17
N LEU A 90 -3.15 7.01 7.00
CA LEU A 90 -3.46 8.01 5.98
C LEU A 90 -4.85 7.80 5.38
N LEU A 91 -5.20 6.56 5.03
CA LEU A 91 -6.54 6.22 4.52
C LEU A 91 -7.63 6.51 5.55
N THR A 92 -7.41 6.14 6.81
CA THR A 92 -8.34 6.41 7.91
C THR A 92 -8.54 7.91 8.13
N ARG A 93 -7.47 8.70 8.00
CA ARG A 93 -7.53 10.16 8.13
C ARG A 93 -8.26 10.81 6.95
N GLU A 94 -8.09 10.30 5.74
CA GLU A 94 -8.70 10.88 4.54
C GLU A 94 -10.18 10.55 4.42
N ASP A 95 -10.61 9.35 4.82
CA ASP A 95 -12.02 8.97 4.81
C ASP A 95 -12.39 8.04 5.99
N PRO A 96 -12.56 8.59 7.20
CA PRO A 96 -12.91 7.80 8.38
C PRO A 96 -14.29 7.14 8.26
N GLU A 97 -15.21 7.73 7.48
CA GLU A 97 -16.56 7.21 7.26
C GLU A 97 -16.61 6.07 6.24
N ALA A 98 -15.74 6.06 5.22
CA ALA A 98 -15.58 4.89 4.36
C ALA A 98 -15.00 3.70 5.11
N VAL A 99 -14.05 3.93 6.02
CA VAL A 99 -13.51 2.85 6.86
C VAL A 99 -14.59 2.29 7.79
N ARG A 100 -15.39 3.15 8.44
CA ARG A 100 -16.55 2.70 9.24
C ARG A 100 -17.58 1.91 8.42
N ARG A 101 -17.98 2.44 7.26
CA ARG A 101 -18.90 1.73 6.35
C ARG A 101 -18.35 0.38 5.90
N LEU A 102 -17.05 0.29 5.65
CA LEU A 102 -16.40 -0.98 5.30
C LEU A 102 -16.50 -1.98 6.46
N VAL A 103 -16.17 -1.56 7.69
CA VAL A 103 -16.28 -2.37 8.90
C VAL A 103 -17.72 -2.88 9.08
N ASP A 104 -18.72 -1.98 8.98
CA ASP A 104 -20.14 -2.33 9.08
C ASP A 104 -20.56 -3.34 8.02
N ILE A 105 -20.12 -3.17 6.77
CA ILE A 105 -20.38 -4.13 5.69
C ILE A 105 -19.74 -5.48 5.99
N THR A 106 -18.49 -5.53 6.48
CA THR A 106 -17.84 -6.81 6.84
C THR A 106 -18.51 -7.51 8.01
N VAL A 107 -18.97 -6.78 9.03
CA VAL A 107 -19.73 -7.35 10.15
C VAL A 107 -21.06 -7.92 9.66
N ALA A 108 -21.77 -7.18 8.79
CA ALA A 108 -23.01 -7.65 8.18
C ALA A 108 -22.80 -8.90 7.30
N VAL A 109 -21.75 -8.93 6.47
CA VAL A 109 -21.42 -10.07 5.60
C VAL A 109 -20.97 -11.29 6.40
N ARG A 110 -20.18 -11.11 7.47
CA ARG A 110 -19.74 -12.21 8.35
C ARG A 110 -20.91 -12.80 9.14
N GLY A 111 -21.85 -11.97 9.59
CA GLY A 111 -23.07 -12.41 10.25
C GLY A 111 -24.06 -13.09 9.30
N ALA A 112 -24.12 -12.64 8.05
CA ALA A 112 -25.05 -13.17 7.04
C ALA A 112 -24.52 -14.41 6.29
N GLY A 113 -23.21 -14.70 6.35
CA GLY A 113 -22.58 -15.79 5.60
C GLY A 113 -22.74 -15.67 4.07
N ALA A 114 -23.13 -14.49 3.57
CA ALA A 114 -23.57 -14.30 2.20
C ALA A 114 -22.63 -13.37 1.42
N SER A 115 -22.17 -13.84 0.26
CA SER A 115 -21.46 -13.02 -0.72
C SER A 115 -22.36 -11.86 -1.20
N ARG A 116 -21.76 -10.71 -1.47
CA ARG A 116 -22.47 -9.50 -1.92
C ARG A 116 -23.25 -9.80 -3.21
N PRO A 117 -24.49 -9.32 -3.38
CA PRO A 117 -25.21 -9.47 -4.64
C PRO A 117 -24.39 -8.87 -5.79
N GLY A 118 -24.08 -9.69 -6.81
CA GLY A 118 -23.25 -9.30 -7.95
C GLY A 118 -21.74 -9.62 -7.84
N SER A 119 -21.26 -10.21 -6.74
CA SER A 119 -19.89 -10.74 -6.70
C SER A 119 -19.80 -12.06 -7.47
N VAL A 120 -19.04 -12.08 -8.56
CA VAL A 120 -18.66 -13.33 -9.25
C VAL A 120 -17.62 -14.08 -8.43
N SER A 121 -17.77 -15.41 -8.34
CA SER A 121 -16.83 -16.26 -7.63
C SER A 121 -15.48 -16.32 -8.35
N TRP A 122 -14.39 -16.48 -7.59
CA TRP A 122 -13.03 -16.61 -8.13
C TRP A 122 -12.90 -17.76 -9.14
N ASP A 123 -13.69 -18.83 -8.98
CA ASP A 123 -13.73 -19.95 -9.93
C ASP A 123 -14.37 -19.58 -11.28
N GLU A 124 -15.33 -18.66 -11.29
CA GLU A 124 -16.06 -18.24 -12.49
C GLU A 124 -15.19 -17.37 -13.39
N LEU A 125 -14.48 -16.41 -12.79
CA LEU A 125 -13.48 -15.59 -13.48
C LEU A 125 -12.36 -16.44 -14.07
N ARG A 126 -11.87 -17.44 -13.33
CA ARG A 126 -10.82 -18.33 -13.82
C ARG A 126 -11.26 -19.14 -15.05
N ARG A 127 -12.50 -19.62 -15.08
CA ARG A 127 -13.05 -20.34 -16.24
C ARG A 127 -13.18 -19.42 -17.46
N SER A 128 -13.64 -18.18 -17.24
CA SER A 128 -13.71 -17.17 -18.30
C SER A 128 -12.34 -16.90 -18.94
N TRP A 129 -11.28 -16.84 -18.13
CA TRP A 129 -9.92 -16.61 -18.62
C TRP A 129 -9.34 -17.80 -19.39
N VAL A 130 -9.71 -19.03 -19.00
CA VAL A 130 -9.30 -20.25 -19.73
C VAL A 130 -9.97 -20.34 -21.10
N CYS A 131 -11.23 -19.92 -21.23
CA CYS A 131 -11.94 -19.92 -22.51
C CYS A 131 -11.46 -18.82 -23.49
N SER A 132 -10.83 -17.76 -23.01
CA SER A 132 -10.34 -16.65 -23.86
C SER A 132 -8.95 -16.91 -24.47
N ARG A 133 -8.31 -18.06 -24.22
CA ARG A 133 -6.96 -18.42 -24.70
C ARG A 133 -6.95 -19.60 -25.70
N GLN A 134 -8.09 -20.16 -26.05
CA GLN A 134 -8.24 -21.12 -27.16
C GLN A 134 -8.80 -20.41 -28.40
#